data_AF-A0A7X6WXK4-F1
#
_entry.id   AF-A0A7X6WXK4-F1
#
_cell.length_a   1.000
_cell.length_b   1.000
_cell.length_c   1.000
_cell.angle_alpha   90.00
_cell.angle_beta   90.00
_cell.angle_gamma   90.00
#
_symmetry.space_group_name_H-M   'P 1'
#
loop_
_entity.id
_entity.type
_entity.pdbx_description
1 polymer ?
#
loop_
_entity_poly.entity_id
_entity_poly.type
_entity_poly.pdbx_seq_one_letter_code
_entity_poly.pdbx_strand_id
1 'polypeptide(L)'
;VGVPAVSKHLDNIYESGELQREATVSVLETVQQEGTRQVTRKLEYFNLDAVISVGYRVNSAQATQFRIWATALIKEYIIKGFAMDDERLKNGRYFGKDYFRELLERVRSIRASERRIYQQITDIFAECSVDYDPKSETTRLFYAHVQDKFHFAITGHTAAEIISLKADASKPLMGMTTYKNAPDGRVLKSDSLVAKNYLSEEEIRKLERTVSAFFDYIEGIIERRNTFTMESFAASVDKFLSFNEYRILEGYGKVTRLQAEQKAVAEYEKFNKQQRIESDFDRTVKKLLQRKDTKE
;
A
#
# COMPACT_ATOMS: atom_id res chain seq x y z
N VAL A 1 -26.30 13.03 -13.30
CA VAL A 1 -26.80 12.64 -14.64
C VAL A 1 -26.29 11.23 -14.90
N GLY A 2 -27.20 10.26 -15.07
CA GLY A 2 -26.87 8.83 -15.04
C GLY A 2 -25.90 8.44 -16.15
N VAL A 3 -24.81 7.76 -15.77
CA VAL A 3 -23.85 7.18 -16.70
C VAL A 3 -24.64 6.18 -17.58
N PRO A 4 -24.68 6.37 -18.91
CA PRO A 4 -25.30 5.40 -19.80
C PRO A 4 -24.75 4.00 -19.54
N ALA A 5 -25.62 3.00 -19.45
CA ALA A 5 -25.17 1.61 -19.35
C ALA A 5 -24.31 1.25 -20.58
N VAL A 6 -23.34 0.36 -20.40
CA VAL A 6 -22.45 -0.11 -21.49
C VAL A 6 -23.25 -0.58 -22.71
N SER A 7 -24.40 -1.22 -22.48
CA SER A 7 -25.36 -1.62 -23.51
C SER A 7 -25.79 -0.46 -24.41
N LYS A 8 -26.07 0.72 -23.84
CA LYS A 8 -26.48 1.90 -24.61
C LYS A 8 -25.34 2.45 -25.47
N HIS A 9 -24.09 2.34 -25.01
CA HIS A 9 -22.95 2.72 -25.83
C HIS A 9 -22.77 1.77 -27.02
N LEU A 10 -22.96 0.46 -26.80
CA LEU A 10 -22.90 -0.55 -27.86
C LEU A 10 -24.03 -0.37 -28.89
N ASP A 11 -25.26 -0.12 -28.45
CA ASP A 11 -26.39 0.13 -29.35
C ASP A 11 -26.12 1.33 -30.26
N ASN A 12 -25.64 2.44 -29.69
CA ASN A 12 -25.26 3.62 -30.47
C ASN A 12 -24.12 3.34 -31.47
N ILE A 13 -23.15 2.50 -31.10
CA ILE A 13 -22.04 2.11 -32.00
C ILE A 13 -22.59 1.35 -33.21
N TYR A 14 -23.52 0.41 -32.99
CA TYR A 14 -24.17 -0.33 -34.07
C TYR A 14 -25.07 0.56 -34.93
N GLU A 15 -25.86 1.44 -34.33
CA GLU A 15 -26.71 2.41 -35.07
C GLU A 15 -25.89 3.35 -35.94
N SER A 16 -24.71 3.77 -35.47
CA SER A 16 -23.79 4.64 -36.23
C SER A 16 -23.07 3.91 -37.38
N GLY A 17 -23.16 2.58 -37.45
CA GLY A 17 -22.49 1.75 -38.45
C GLY A 17 -20.98 1.61 -38.25
N GLU A 18 -20.43 2.04 -37.11
CA GLU A 18 -19.00 1.89 -36.79
C GLU A 18 -18.60 0.42 -36.62
N LEU A 19 -19.49 -0.40 -36.05
CA LEU A 19 -19.32 -1.85 -35.94
C LEU A 19 -20.57 -2.57 -36.42
N GLN A 20 -20.40 -3.79 -36.91
CA GLN A 20 -21.49 -4.71 -37.21
C GLN A 20 -21.73 -5.64 -36.01
N ARG A 21 -22.98 -5.75 -35.57
CA ARG A 21 -23.35 -6.52 -34.37
C ARG A 21 -23.03 -8.01 -34.53
N GLU A 22 -23.26 -8.55 -35.73
CA GLU A 22 -23.03 -9.96 -36.06
C GLU A 22 -21.54 -10.34 -36.07
N ALA A 23 -20.66 -9.37 -36.32
CA ALA A 23 -19.20 -9.58 -36.37
C ALA A 23 -18.53 -9.43 -34.99
N THR A 24 -19.25 -8.83 -34.03
CA THR A 24 -18.68 -8.38 -32.75
C THR A 24 -19.32 -9.04 -31.53
N VAL A 25 -20.46 -9.72 -31.69
CA VAL A 25 -21.19 -10.41 -30.62
C VAL A 25 -21.24 -11.91 -30.86
N SER A 26 -20.82 -12.69 -29.86
CA SER A 26 -21.11 -14.12 -29.77
C SER A 26 -22.11 -14.38 -28.65
N VAL A 27 -23.19 -15.12 -28.93
CA VAL A 27 -24.20 -15.47 -27.93
C VAL A 27 -23.93 -16.88 -27.42
N LEU A 28 -23.59 -17.00 -26.15
CA LEU A 28 -23.47 -18.28 -25.47
C LEU A 28 -24.67 -18.48 -24.55
N GLU A 29 -25.32 -19.64 -24.64
CA GLU A 29 -26.40 -20.02 -23.73
C GLU A 29 -25.79 -20.67 -22.49
N THR A 30 -26.03 -20.08 -21.31
CA THR A 30 -25.60 -20.65 -20.03
C THR A 30 -26.83 -20.83 -19.16
N VAL A 31 -27.03 -22.06 -18.65
CA VAL A 31 -28.10 -22.38 -17.72
C VAL A 31 -27.59 -22.11 -16.31
N GLN A 32 -28.26 -21.21 -15.59
CA GLN A 32 -27.94 -20.90 -14.21
C GLN A 32 -29.14 -21.23 -13.31
N GLN A 33 -28.89 -21.81 -12.13
CA GLN A 33 -29.93 -21.94 -11.10
C GLN A 33 -29.96 -20.68 -10.24
N GLU A 34 -31.12 -20.02 -10.22
CA GLU A 34 -31.42 -18.91 -9.30
C GLU A 34 -32.57 -19.35 -8.37
N GLY A 35 -32.23 -19.63 -7.11
CA GLY A 35 -33.19 -20.14 -6.13
C GLY A 35 -33.73 -21.52 -6.51
N THR A 36 -35.05 -21.64 -6.72
CA THR A 36 -35.71 -22.90 -7.16
C THR A 36 -35.94 -22.98 -8.67
N ARG A 37 -35.50 -21.98 -9.45
CA ARG A 37 -35.77 -21.90 -10.90
C ARG A 37 -34.49 -22.10 -11.71
N GLN A 38 -34.57 -22.93 -12.75
CA GLN A 38 -33.57 -22.95 -13.81
C GLN A 38 -33.88 -21.81 -14.79
N VAL A 39 -32.93 -20.90 -14.97
CA VAL A 39 -33.06 -19.78 -15.90
C VAL A 39 -31.96 -19.89 -16.93
N THR A 40 -32.35 -20.05 -18.20
CA THR A 40 -31.42 -19.98 -19.34
C THR A 40 -31.28 -18.51 -19.72
N ARG A 41 -30.06 -17.97 -19.63
CA ARG A 41 -29.76 -16.62 -20.15
C ARG A 41 -28.84 -16.71 -21.35
N LYS A 42 -29.10 -15.85 -22.33
CA LYS A 42 -28.20 -15.55 -23.44
C LYS A 42 -27.17 -14.55 -22.92
N LEU A 43 -25.92 -14.97 -22.80
CA LEU A 43 -24.79 -14.10 -22.47
C LEU A 43 -24.13 -13.66 -23.78
N GLU A 44 -24.03 -12.35 -23.96
CA GLU A 44 -23.36 -11.73 -25.09
C GLU A 44 -21.88 -11.53 -24.76
N TYR A 45 -21.01 -12.09 -25.59
CA TYR A 45 -19.56 -11.91 -25.54
C TYR A 45 -19.14 -10.97 -26.66
N PHE A 46 -18.41 -9.91 -26.30
CA PHE A 46 -17.97 -8.88 -27.23
C PHE A 46 -16.51 -9.10 -27.64
N ASN A 47 -16.22 -8.91 -28.93
CA ASN A 47 -14.86 -8.99 -29.45
C ASN A 47 -14.03 -7.73 -29.08
N LEU A 48 -12.76 -7.72 -29.46
CA LEU A 48 -11.85 -6.63 -29.12
C LEU A 48 -12.28 -5.27 -29.70
N ASP A 49 -12.84 -5.26 -30.91
CA ASP A 49 -13.28 -4.02 -31.58
C ASP A 49 -14.40 -3.33 -30.79
N ALA A 50 -15.37 -4.11 -30.31
CA ALA A 50 -16.43 -3.60 -29.44
C ALA A 50 -15.87 -3.02 -28.13
N VAL A 51 -14.88 -3.69 -27.51
CA VAL A 51 -14.22 -3.19 -26.29
C VAL A 51 -13.50 -1.87 -26.56
N ILE A 52 -12.77 -1.76 -27.69
CA ILE A 52 -12.06 -0.53 -28.09
C ILE A 52 -13.05 0.61 -28.31
N SER A 53 -14.12 0.39 -29.09
CA SER A 53 -15.11 1.42 -29.40
C SER A 53 -15.87 1.92 -28.18
N VAL A 54 -16.16 1.03 -27.21
CA VAL A 54 -16.74 1.42 -25.92
C VAL A 54 -15.72 2.21 -25.08
N GLY A 55 -14.46 1.79 -25.05
CA GLY A 55 -13.38 2.45 -24.30
C GLY A 55 -13.21 3.93 -24.65
N TYR A 56 -13.46 4.32 -25.91
CA TYR A 56 -13.44 5.73 -26.32
C TYR A 56 -14.67 6.54 -25.86
N ARG A 57 -15.81 5.90 -25.60
CA ARG A 57 -17.11 6.56 -25.35
C ARG A 57 -17.52 6.61 -23.87
N VAL A 58 -16.95 5.76 -23.04
CA VAL A 58 -17.27 5.71 -21.60
C VAL A 58 -16.45 6.75 -20.82
N ASN A 59 -17.07 7.39 -19.84
CA ASN A 59 -16.43 8.35 -18.96
C ASN A 59 -16.04 7.71 -17.62
N SER A 60 -15.06 6.80 -17.64
CA SER A 60 -14.47 6.18 -16.45
C SER A 60 -12.96 6.44 -16.34
N ALA A 61 -12.39 6.22 -15.16
CA ALA A 61 -10.94 6.30 -14.95
C ALA A 61 -10.20 5.30 -15.87
N GLN A 62 -10.71 4.07 -15.98
CA GLN A 62 -10.16 3.04 -16.87
C GLN A 62 -10.25 3.45 -18.34
N ALA A 63 -11.38 4.01 -18.78
CA ALA A 63 -11.53 4.53 -20.14
C ALA A 63 -10.59 5.72 -20.41
N THR A 64 -10.33 6.55 -19.40
CA THR A 64 -9.35 7.64 -19.49
C THR A 64 -7.94 7.11 -19.65
N GLN A 65 -7.53 6.12 -18.86
CA GLN A 65 -6.22 5.47 -19.03
C GLN A 65 -6.09 4.80 -20.40
N PHE A 66 -7.14 4.10 -20.85
CA PHE A 66 -7.19 3.51 -22.19
C PHE A 66 -6.99 4.58 -23.28
N ARG A 67 -7.66 5.73 -23.19
CA ARG A 67 -7.49 6.83 -24.16
C ARG A 67 -6.09 7.45 -24.11
N ILE A 68 -5.49 7.62 -22.93
CA ILE A 68 -4.11 8.11 -22.79
C ILE A 68 -3.15 7.15 -23.51
N TRP A 69 -3.26 5.85 -23.22
CA TRP A 69 -2.46 4.80 -23.86
C TRP A 69 -2.65 4.76 -25.37
N ALA A 70 -3.91 4.71 -25.84
CA ALA A 70 -4.21 4.59 -27.26
C ALA A 70 -3.77 5.85 -28.04
N THR A 71 -3.90 7.04 -27.44
CA THR A 71 -3.39 8.29 -28.04
C THR A 71 -1.87 8.27 -28.17
N ALA A 72 -1.15 7.73 -27.19
CA ALA A 72 0.30 7.58 -27.27
C ALA A 72 0.71 6.65 -28.41
N LEU A 73 0.03 5.51 -28.55
CA LEU A 73 0.28 4.53 -29.62
C LEU A 73 -0.02 5.11 -31.01
N ILE A 74 -1.16 5.78 -31.17
CA ILE A 74 -1.55 6.43 -32.43
C ILE A 74 -0.54 7.53 -32.79
N LYS A 75 -0.14 8.36 -31.81
CA LYS A 75 0.86 9.41 -32.02
C LYS A 75 2.20 8.83 -32.48
N GLU A 76 2.64 7.73 -31.88
CA GLU A 76 3.85 7.03 -32.30
C GLU A 76 3.74 6.53 -33.74
N TYR A 77 2.63 5.87 -34.08
CA TYR A 77 2.39 5.37 -35.43
C TYR A 77 2.38 6.51 -36.46
N ILE A 78 1.75 7.65 -36.16
CA ILE A 78 1.71 8.82 -37.05
C ILE A 78 3.11 9.42 -37.26
N ILE A 79 3.95 9.48 -36.22
CA ILE A 79 5.28 10.09 -36.30
C ILE A 79 6.31 9.16 -36.95
N LYS A 80 6.32 7.88 -36.56
CA LYS A 80 7.35 6.92 -36.98
C LYS A 80 6.92 6.04 -38.17
N GLY A 81 5.63 6.00 -38.49
CA GLY A 81 5.06 5.10 -39.50
C GLY A 81 4.83 3.66 -38.99
N PHE A 82 5.20 3.37 -37.75
CA PHE A 82 4.97 2.09 -37.08
C PHE A 82 4.84 2.32 -35.57
N ALA A 83 4.17 1.39 -34.90
CA ALA A 83 4.15 1.31 -33.45
C ALA A 83 4.76 -0.04 -33.06
N MET A 84 5.79 -0.02 -32.22
CA MET A 84 6.47 -1.23 -31.77
C MET A 84 6.46 -1.25 -30.25
N ASP A 85 5.93 -2.35 -29.70
CA ASP A 85 5.95 -2.58 -28.26
C ASP A 85 7.34 -3.14 -27.89
N ASP A 86 8.30 -2.22 -27.70
CA ASP A 86 9.71 -2.54 -27.45
C ASP A 86 9.90 -3.41 -26.20
N GLU A 87 9.07 -3.21 -25.17
CA GLU A 87 9.10 -4.04 -23.96
C GLU A 87 8.62 -5.47 -24.25
N ARG A 88 7.54 -5.62 -25.01
CA ARG A 88 7.02 -6.93 -25.43
C ARG A 88 7.98 -7.66 -26.36
N LEU A 89 8.77 -6.93 -27.15
CA LEU A 89 9.78 -7.50 -28.03
C LEU A 89 11.01 -8.00 -27.25
N LYS A 90 11.38 -7.30 -26.17
CA LYS A 90 12.47 -7.70 -25.25
C LYS A 90 12.06 -8.86 -24.33
N ASN A 91 10.83 -8.86 -23.84
CA ASN A 91 10.38 -9.75 -22.76
C ASN A 91 9.52 -10.95 -23.22
N GLY A 92 9.17 -11.06 -24.52
CA GLY A 92 8.34 -12.15 -25.04
C GLY A 92 6.82 -11.93 -24.83
N ARG A 93 6.00 -12.94 -25.19
CA ARG A 93 4.53 -12.81 -25.28
C ARG A 93 3.86 -12.51 -23.92
N TYR A 94 2.81 -11.66 -24.02
CA TYR A 94 1.72 -11.31 -23.08
C TYR A 94 1.80 -11.86 -21.66
N PHE A 95 1.67 -10.98 -20.65
CA PHE A 95 1.20 -11.28 -19.27
C PHE A 95 1.35 -12.77 -18.90
N GLY A 96 2.60 -13.20 -18.80
CA GLY A 96 2.97 -14.62 -18.81
C GLY A 96 3.56 -15.09 -17.49
N LYS A 97 4.14 -16.30 -17.51
CA LYS A 97 4.98 -16.79 -16.39
C LYS A 97 6.07 -15.78 -16.02
N ASP A 98 6.60 -15.06 -17.01
CA ASP A 98 7.69 -14.10 -16.81
C ASP A 98 7.26 -12.86 -16.03
N TYR A 99 6.05 -12.33 -16.26
CA TYR A 99 5.51 -11.21 -15.47
C TYR A 99 5.39 -11.58 -13.99
N PHE A 100 4.74 -12.72 -13.68
CA PHE A 100 4.59 -13.14 -12.30
C PHE A 100 5.93 -13.55 -11.67
N ARG A 101 6.86 -14.13 -12.44
CA ARG A 101 8.22 -14.43 -11.96
C ARG A 101 8.96 -13.15 -11.61
N GLU A 102 8.95 -12.16 -12.48
CA GLU A 102 9.59 -10.87 -12.24
C GLU A 102 8.94 -10.15 -11.05
N LEU A 103 7.61 -10.19 -10.95
CA LEU A 103 6.90 -9.60 -9.82
C LEU A 103 7.27 -10.28 -8.49
N LEU A 104 7.40 -11.61 -8.48
CA LEU A 104 7.89 -12.36 -7.31
C LEU A 104 9.34 -11.99 -6.97
N GLU A 105 10.21 -11.86 -7.97
CA GLU A 105 11.60 -11.42 -7.77
C GLU A 105 11.66 -10.00 -7.18
N ARG A 106 10.82 -9.07 -7.67
CA ARG A 106 10.68 -7.72 -7.11
C ARG A 106 10.22 -7.76 -5.65
N VAL A 107 9.15 -8.49 -5.34
CA VAL A 107 8.64 -8.65 -3.95
C VAL A 107 9.71 -9.21 -3.02
N ARG A 108 10.42 -10.27 -3.44
CA ARG A 108 11.50 -10.89 -2.66
C ARG A 108 12.67 -9.93 -2.45
N SER A 109 13.05 -9.16 -3.47
CA SER A 109 14.11 -8.16 -3.37
C SER A 109 13.76 -7.04 -2.38
N ILE A 110 12.49 -6.59 -2.39
CA ILE A 110 11.99 -5.57 -1.46
C ILE A 110 12.02 -6.12 -0.03
N ARG A 111 11.53 -7.35 0.19
CA ARG A 111 11.54 -8.02 1.50
C ARG A 111 12.94 -8.22 2.07
N ALA A 112 13.92 -8.55 1.21
CA ALA A 112 15.31 -8.76 1.61
C ALA A 112 16.05 -7.44 1.93
N SER A 113 15.49 -6.28 1.57
CA SER A 113 16.12 -5.00 1.87
C SER A 113 16.02 -4.64 3.37
N GLU A 114 17.05 -4.03 3.94
CA GLU A 114 17.04 -3.52 5.33
C GLU A 114 16.23 -2.21 5.49
N ARG A 115 15.35 -1.90 4.52
CA ARG A 115 14.53 -0.69 4.54
C ARG A 115 13.46 -0.78 5.61
N ARG A 116 12.88 0.37 5.96
CA ARG A 116 11.77 0.40 6.92
C ARG A 116 10.61 -0.45 6.38
N ILE A 117 10.07 -1.32 7.22
CA ILE A 117 9.01 -2.26 6.86
C ILE A 117 7.81 -1.59 6.16
N TYR A 118 7.41 -0.40 6.58
CA TYR A 118 6.31 0.32 5.92
C TYR A 118 6.66 0.84 4.52
N GLN A 119 7.94 1.18 4.27
CA GLN A 119 8.40 1.52 2.93
C GLN A 119 8.33 0.30 2.01
N GLN A 120 8.69 -0.88 2.53
CA GLN A 120 8.56 -2.13 1.77
C GLN A 120 7.11 -2.41 1.36
N ILE A 121 6.13 -2.20 2.25
CA ILE A 121 4.71 -2.35 1.91
C ILE A 121 4.29 -1.35 0.81
N THR A 122 4.72 -0.10 0.90
CA THR A 122 4.38 0.92 -0.11
C THR A 122 5.06 0.67 -1.45
N ASP A 123 6.27 0.11 -1.45
CA ASP A 123 7.00 -0.30 -2.64
C ASP A 123 6.27 -1.48 -3.33
N ILE A 124 5.86 -2.50 -2.57
CA ILE A 124 5.08 -3.63 -3.11
C ILE A 124 3.72 -3.15 -3.66
N PHE A 125 3.04 -2.22 -2.98
CA PHE A 125 1.80 -1.64 -3.49
C PHE A 125 2.01 -0.99 -4.87
N ALA A 126 3.11 -0.25 -5.05
CA ALA A 126 3.42 0.38 -6.33
C ALA A 126 3.77 -0.64 -7.42
N GLU A 127 4.58 -1.65 -7.10
CA GLU A 127 5.04 -2.67 -8.06
C GLU A 127 3.96 -3.68 -8.45
N CYS A 128 3.06 -4.03 -7.52
CA CYS A 128 2.04 -5.05 -7.74
C CYS A 128 0.71 -4.52 -8.29
N SER A 129 0.45 -3.21 -8.19
CA SER A 129 -0.78 -2.60 -8.67
C SER A 129 -0.67 -2.26 -10.16
N VAL A 130 -1.47 -2.92 -11.00
CA VAL A 130 -1.43 -2.76 -12.47
C VAL A 130 -1.87 -1.37 -12.94
N ASP A 131 -2.63 -0.65 -12.11
CA ASP A 131 -3.16 0.68 -12.36
C ASP A 131 -2.51 1.74 -11.45
N TYR A 132 -1.29 1.46 -10.94
CA TYR A 132 -0.60 2.37 -10.03
C TYR A 132 -0.48 3.79 -10.60
N ASP A 133 -0.98 4.76 -9.84
CA ASP A 133 -0.81 6.18 -10.11
C ASP A 133 -0.37 6.90 -8.83
N PRO A 134 0.86 7.42 -8.75
CA PRO A 134 1.37 8.12 -7.57
C PRO A 134 0.59 9.40 -7.23
N LYS A 135 -0.17 9.96 -8.18
CA LYS A 135 -0.99 11.16 -7.99
C LYS A 135 -2.45 10.84 -7.64
N SER A 136 -2.83 9.57 -7.66
CA SER A 136 -4.19 9.15 -7.30
C SER A 136 -4.50 9.42 -5.83
N GLU A 137 -5.79 9.62 -5.54
CA GLU A 137 -6.28 9.68 -4.16
C GLU A 137 -6.04 8.36 -3.43
N THR A 138 -6.23 7.23 -4.11
CA THR A 138 -6.00 5.88 -3.58
C THR A 138 -4.58 5.70 -3.06
N THR A 139 -3.56 6.14 -3.81
CA THR A 139 -2.16 6.06 -3.36
C THR A 139 -1.91 6.94 -2.13
N ARG A 140 -2.43 8.18 -2.13
CA ARG A 140 -2.29 9.08 -0.98
C ARG A 140 -2.92 8.49 0.29
N LEU A 141 -4.13 7.96 0.18
CA LEU A 141 -4.84 7.33 1.29
C LEU A 141 -4.13 6.06 1.76
N PHE A 142 -3.67 5.23 0.84
CA PHE A 142 -2.94 4.01 1.18
C PHE A 142 -1.67 4.33 1.97
N TYR A 143 -0.84 5.27 1.50
CA TYR A 143 0.40 5.67 2.20
C TYR A 143 0.12 6.32 3.54
N ALA A 144 -0.98 7.07 3.67
CA ALA A 144 -1.37 7.69 4.93
C ALA A 144 -1.82 6.67 5.98
N HIS A 145 -2.50 5.59 5.59
CA HIS A 145 -3.24 4.74 6.54
C HIS A 145 -2.70 3.32 6.71
N VAL A 146 -1.86 2.82 5.80
CA VAL A 146 -1.35 1.44 5.91
C VAL A 146 -0.62 1.20 7.23
N GLN A 147 0.16 2.18 7.69
CA GLN A 147 0.84 2.09 8.98
C GLN A 147 -0.15 1.96 10.14
N ASP A 148 -1.19 2.78 10.17
CA ASP A 148 -2.18 2.78 11.24
C ASP A 148 -3.00 1.50 11.29
N LYS A 149 -3.29 0.88 10.14
CA LYS A 149 -3.97 -0.44 10.09
C LYS A 149 -3.19 -1.51 10.85
N PHE A 150 -1.88 -1.62 10.61
CA PHE A 150 -1.04 -2.60 11.31
C PHE A 150 -0.83 -2.23 12.79
N HIS A 151 -0.64 -0.95 13.12
CA HIS A 151 -0.54 -0.54 14.53
C HIS A 151 -1.84 -0.87 15.29
N PHE A 152 -2.99 -0.59 14.71
CA PHE A 152 -4.29 -0.86 15.31
C PHE A 152 -4.56 -2.35 15.46
N ALA A 153 -4.18 -3.16 14.46
CA ALA A 153 -4.30 -4.62 14.54
C ALA A 153 -3.55 -5.21 15.75
N ILE A 154 -2.37 -4.68 16.09
CA ILE A 154 -1.54 -5.19 17.19
C ILE A 154 -1.89 -4.56 18.53
N THR A 155 -2.14 -3.25 18.56
CA THR A 155 -2.24 -2.46 19.81
C THR A 155 -3.65 -1.99 20.13
N GLY A 156 -4.58 -2.05 19.18
CA GLY A 156 -5.90 -1.42 19.27
C GLY A 156 -5.87 0.10 19.14
N HIS A 157 -4.74 0.68 18.74
CA HIS A 157 -4.53 2.12 18.63
C HIS A 157 -3.81 2.50 17.33
N THR A 158 -4.17 3.66 16.76
CA THR A 158 -3.41 4.26 15.64
C THR A 158 -2.07 4.80 16.11
N ALA A 159 -1.14 5.13 15.19
CA ALA A 159 0.14 5.73 15.56
C ALA A 159 -0.04 7.04 16.35
N ALA A 160 -0.99 7.88 15.96
CA ALA A 160 -1.32 9.11 16.66
C ALA A 160 -1.88 8.84 18.07
N GLU A 161 -2.74 7.83 18.22
CA GLU A 161 -3.29 7.43 19.51
C GLU A 161 -2.21 6.85 20.43
N ILE A 162 -1.30 6.01 19.91
CA ILE A 162 -0.17 5.46 20.66
C ILE A 162 0.68 6.59 21.24
N ILE A 163 1.07 7.54 20.40
CA ILE A 163 1.87 8.71 20.82
C ILE A 163 1.10 9.50 21.88
N SER A 164 -0.17 9.82 21.62
CA SER A 164 -0.99 10.60 22.53
C SER A 164 -1.19 9.88 23.88
N LEU A 165 -1.36 8.56 23.90
CA LEU A 165 -1.61 7.80 25.13
C LEU A 165 -0.32 7.55 25.93
N LYS A 166 0.80 7.28 25.25
CA LYS A 166 2.03 6.81 25.89
C LYS A 166 3.06 7.93 26.16
N ALA A 167 3.03 9.05 25.43
CA ALA A 167 3.93 10.17 25.67
C ALA A 167 3.63 10.88 27.00
N ASP A 168 4.56 10.77 27.94
CA ASP A 168 4.40 11.27 29.31
C ASP A 168 5.77 11.63 29.92
N ALA A 169 6.01 12.92 30.19
CA ALA A 169 7.28 13.41 30.71
C ALA A 169 7.64 12.88 32.11
N SER A 170 6.65 12.40 32.88
CA SER A 170 6.87 11.86 34.22
C SER A 170 7.48 10.46 34.22
N LYS A 171 7.38 9.74 33.09
CA LYS A 171 7.90 8.38 32.95
C LYS A 171 9.36 8.38 32.50
N PRO A 172 10.13 7.33 32.83
CA PRO A 172 11.46 7.12 32.25
C PRO A 172 11.38 7.17 30.72
N LEU A 173 12.33 7.88 30.09
CA LEU A 173 12.40 8.06 28.63
C LEU A 173 11.09 8.57 27.99
N MET A 174 10.27 9.31 28.75
CA MET A 174 8.94 9.76 28.37
C MET A 174 7.92 8.66 28.03
N GLY A 175 8.12 7.45 28.56
CA GLY A 175 7.29 6.29 28.23
C GLY A 175 7.72 5.56 26.95
N MET A 176 8.84 5.96 26.32
CA MET A 176 9.44 5.21 25.22
C MET A 176 10.21 3.99 25.74
N THR A 177 10.19 2.92 24.95
CA THR A 177 10.94 1.68 25.16
C THR A 177 12.26 1.69 24.39
N THR A 178 12.30 2.40 23.26
CA THR A 178 13.48 2.56 22.40
C THR A 178 13.48 3.95 21.76
N TYR A 179 14.64 4.40 21.28
CA TYR A 179 14.82 5.68 20.61
C TYR A 179 16.06 5.60 19.71
N LYS A 180 16.28 6.58 18.82
CA LYS A 180 17.30 6.49 17.77
C LYS A 180 18.72 6.19 18.29
N ASN A 181 19.07 6.73 19.46
CA ASN A 181 20.39 6.58 20.07
C ASN A 181 20.35 5.65 21.31
N ALA A 182 19.39 4.73 21.39
CA ALA A 182 19.30 3.80 22.51
C ALA A 182 20.44 2.76 22.49
N PRO A 183 20.89 2.25 23.66
CA PRO A 183 20.51 2.67 25.01
C PRO A 183 21.32 3.89 25.49
N ASP A 184 22.38 4.26 24.77
CA ASP A 184 23.36 5.27 25.13
C ASP A 184 23.18 6.53 24.29
N GLY A 185 22.35 7.44 24.78
CA GLY A 185 22.21 8.72 24.12
C GLY A 185 21.09 9.57 24.69
N ARG A 186 21.00 10.78 24.15
CA ARG A 186 19.92 11.70 24.45
C ARG A 186 18.70 11.36 23.60
N VAL A 187 17.53 11.37 24.23
CA VAL A 187 16.24 11.37 23.53
C VAL A 187 16.07 12.69 22.78
N LEU A 188 15.79 12.59 21.48
CA LEU A 188 15.55 13.73 20.61
C LEU A 188 14.05 14.03 20.51
N LYS A 189 13.71 15.28 20.18
CA LYS A 189 12.33 15.68 19.91
C LYS A 189 11.69 14.86 18.78
N SER A 190 12.49 14.44 17.81
CA SER A 190 12.03 13.58 16.72
C SER A 190 11.63 12.18 17.20
N ASP A 191 12.24 11.67 18.28
CA ASP A 191 11.95 10.34 18.80
C ASP A 191 10.56 10.28 19.44
N SER A 192 10.10 11.38 20.05
CA SER A 192 8.75 11.45 20.64
C SER A 192 7.62 11.45 19.62
N LEU A 193 7.94 11.65 18.34
CA LEU A 193 6.96 11.65 17.24
C LEU A 193 6.83 10.29 16.55
N VAL A 194 7.62 9.28 16.96
CA VAL A 194 7.64 7.96 16.34
C VAL A 194 6.87 6.98 17.21
N ALA A 195 5.69 6.53 16.77
CA ALA A 195 4.86 5.60 17.52
C ALA A 195 5.58 4.28 17.88
N LYS A 196 6.43 3.74 16.99
CA LYS A 196 7.23 2.52 17.23
C LYS A 196 8.08 2.62 18.51
N ASN A 197 8.57 3.82 18.85
CA ASN A 197 9.41 4.04 20.03
C ASN A 197 8.65 3.84 21.35
N TYR A 198 7.32 3.82 21.31
CA TYR A 198 6.46 3.59 22.47
C TYR A 198 5.90 2.16 22.53
N LEU A 199 6.31 1.27 21.62
CA LEU A 199 5.85 -0.12 21.58
C LEU A 199 6.75 -1.02 22.42
N SER A 200 6.16 -1.98 23.13
CA SER A 200 6.94 -3.01 23.82
C SER A 200 7.68 -3.91 22.82
N GLU A 201 8.71 -4.61 23.29
CA GLU A 201 9.42 -5.58 22.45
C GLU A 201 8.48 -6.68 21.92
N GLU A 202 7.50 -7.09 22.72
CA GLU A 202 6.48 -8.06 22.29
C GLU A 202 5.57 -7.48 21.19
N GLU A 203 5.13 -6.22 21.32
CA GLU A 203 4.34 -5.52 20.31
C GLU A 203 5.12 -5.36 19.00
N ILE A 204 6.41 -5.01 19.07
CA ILE A 204 7.28 -4.89 17.90
C ILE A 204 7.45 -6.24 17.22
N ARG A 205 7.75 -7.32 17.97
CA ARG A 205 7.89 -8.67 17.41
C ARG A 205 6.60 -9.14 16.74
N LYS A 206 5.43 -8.89 17.36
CA LYS A 206 4.12 -9.20 16.75
C LYS A 206 3.91 -8.42 15.45
N LEU A 207 4.23 -7.13 15.45
CA LEU A 207 4.11 -6.27 14.28
C LEU A 207 4.98 -6.77 13.12
N GLU A 208 6.26 -7.05 13.38
CA GLU A 208 7.21 -7.55 12.39
C GLU A 208 6.80 -8.92 11.83
N ARG A 209 6.29 -9.81 12.69
CA ARG A 209 5.75 -11.11 12.27
C ARG A 209 4.51 -10.95 11.39
N THR A 210 3.59 -10.07 11.76
CA THR A 210 2.35 -9.84 11.01
C THR A 210 2.61 -9.23 9.64
N VAL A 211 3.55 -8.27 9.54
CA VAL A 211 3.92 -7.73 8.23
C VAL A 211 4.65 -8.77 7.38
N SER A 212 5.53 -9.57 7.97
CA SER A 212 6.18 -10.67 7.25
C SER A 212 5.16 -11.67 6.69
N ALA A 213 4.17 -12.06 7.49
CA ALA A 213 3.07 -12.91 7.05
C ALA A 213 2.18 -12.25 5.98
N PHE A 214 2.02 -10.93 6.01
CA PHE A 214 1.34 -10.19 4.94
C PHE A 214 2.11 -10.30 3.62
N PHE A 215 3.44 -10.22 3.65
CA PHE A 215 4.24 -10.44 2.45
C PHE A 215 4.10 -11.86 1.90
N ASP A 216 4.12 -12.89 2.75
CA ASP A 216 3.87 -14.27 2.34
C ASP A 216 2.47 -14.42 1.70
N TYR A 217 1.48 -13.73 2.25
CA TYR A 217 0.12 -13.70 1.71
C TYR A 217 0.05 -13.07 0.31
N ILE A 218 0.69 -11.91 0.12
CA ILE A 218 0.76 -11.24 -1.19
C ILE A 218 1.51 -12.11 -2.20
N GLU A 219 2.64 -12.69 -1.81
CA GLU A 219 3.43 -13.61 -2.64
C GLU A 219 2.56 -14.79 -3.13
N GLY A 220 1.82 -15.43 -2.22
CA GLY A 220 0.91 -16.52 -2.58
C GLY A 220 -0.27 -16.11 -3.48
N ILE A 221 -0.69 -14.83 -3.49
CA ILE A 221 -1.67 -14.33 -4.45
C ILE A 221 -1.04 -14.18 -5.85
N ILE A 222 0.18 -13.66 -5.90
CA ILE A 222 0.95 -13.47 -7.13
C ILE A 222 1.28 -14.83 -7.77
N GLU A 223 1.68 -15.83 -6.97
CA GLU A 223 1.95 -17.20 -7.46
C GLU A 223 0.73 -17.85 -8.13
N ARG A 224 -0.47 -17.54 -7.62
CA ARG A 224 -1.75 -17.98 -8.20
C ARG A 224 -2.17 -17.18 -9.43
N ARG A 225 -1.29 -16.31 -9.94
CA ARG A 225 -1.48 -15.46 -11.13
C ARG A 225 -2.63 -14.47 -11.03
N ASN A 226 -2.91 -14.01 -9.83
CA ASN A 226 -3.86 -12.93 -9.61
C ASN A 226 -3.12 -11.59 -9.65
N THR A 227 -3.68 -10.62 -10.38
CA THR A 227 -3.19 -9.25 -10.42
C THR A 227 -3.91 -8.39 -9.38
N PHE A 228 -3.26 -7.31 -8.95
CA PHE A 228 -3.87 -6.32 -8.08
C PHE A 228 -4.15 -5.03 -8.84
N THR A 229 -5.28 -4.40 -8.55
CA THR A 229 -5.45 -2.95 -8.72
C THR A 229 -5.09 -2.26 -7.41
N MET A 230 -4.84 -0.96 -7.42
CA MET A 230 -4.59 -0.18 -6.19
C MET A 230 -5.70 -0.40 -5.15
N GLU A 231 -6.96 -0.39 -5.59
CA GLU A 231 -8.11 -0.64 -4.71
C GLU A 231 -8.11 -2.07 -4.16
N SER A 232 -7.86 -3.07 -5.01
CA SER A 232 -7.89 -4.47 -4.56
C SER A 232 -6.70 -4.82 -3.67
N PHE A 233 -5.54 -4.18 -3.88
CA PHE A 233 -4.40 -4.27 -2.97
C PHE A 233 -4.70 -3.60 -1.62
N ALA A 234 -5.26 -2.39 -1.63
CA ALA A 234 -5.62 -1.71 -0.38
C ALA A 234 -6.63 -2.53 0.44
N ALA A 235 -7.60 -3.16 -0.22
CA ALA A 235 -8.56 -4.07 0.39
C ALA A 235 -7.94 -5.41 0.85
N SER A 236 -6.84 -5.84 0.23
CA SER A 236 -6.17 -7.10 0.60
C SER A 236 -5.53 -7.01 2.00
N VAL A 237 -5.09 -5.82 2.40
CA VAL A 237 -4.61 -5.56 3.77
C VAL A 237 -5.71 -5.86 4.79
N ASP A 238 -6.92 -5.34 4.57
CA ASP A 238 -8.05 -5.54 5.51
C ASP A 238 -8.50 -7.01 5.51
N LYS A 239 -8.55 -7.65 4.33
CA LYS A 239 -8.84 -9.09 4.22
C LYS A 239 -7.82 -9.93 4.99
N PHE A 240 -6.54 -9.63 4.84
CA PHE A 240 -5.47 -10.33 5.56
C PHE A 240 -5.60 -10.17 7.06
N LEU A 241 -5.79 -8.94 7.55
CA LEU A 241 -5.94 -8.66 8.98
C LEU A 241 -7.19 -9.36 9.55
N SER A 242 -8.33 -9.21 8.86
CA SER A 242 -9.60 -9.85 9.25
C SER A 242 -9.50 -11.37 9.30
N PHE A 243 -8.92 -11.98 8.27
CA PHE A 243 -8.77 -13.44 8.18
C PHE A 243 -7.89 -14.01 9.31
N ASN A 244 -6.89 -13.24 9.74
CA ASN A 244 -6.03 -13.62 10.88
C ASN A 244 -6.59 -13.14 12.24
N GLU A 245 -7.90 -12.87 12.31
CA GLU A 245 -8.63 -12.50 13.53
C GLU A 245 -8.12 -11.21 14.22
N TYR A 246 -7.45 -10.33 13.46
CA TYR A 246 -7.07 -9.01 13.98
C TYR A 246 -8.24 -8.03 13.94
N ARG A 247 -8.18 -7.03 14.82
CA ARG A 247 -9.09 -5.88 14.80
C ARG A 247 -8.75 -4.99 13.62
N ILE A 248 -9.76 -4.61 12.84
CA ILE A 248 -9.62 -3.70 11.71
C ILE A 248 -9.88 -2.27 12.20
N LEU A 249 -9.07 -1.33 11.73
CA LEU A 249 -9.30 0.09 11.97
C LEU A 249 -10.50 0.57 11.15
N GLU A 250 -11.60 0.89 11.83
CA GLU A 250 -12.75 1.55 11.21
C GLU A 250 -12.57 3.07 11.24
N GLY A 251 -12.56 3.70 10.06
CA GLY A 251 -12.33 5.14 9.91
C GLY A 251 -10.86 5.52 10.12
N TYR A 252 -10.62 6.61 10.86
CA TYR A 252 -9.30 7.26 10.98
C TYR A 252 -8.78 7.34 12.43
N GLY A 253 -9.41 6.63 13.36
CA GLY A 253 -9.14 6.74 14.80
C GLY A 253 -9.74 8.01 15.42
N LYS A 254 -9.46 8.24 16.71
CA LYS A 254 -10.03 9.33 17.51
C LYS A 254 -9.12 10.54 17.65
N VAL A 255 -7.81 10.36 17.46
CA VAL A 255 -6.79 11.39 17.66
C VAL A 255 -6.14 11.73 16.33
N THR A 256 -6.13 13.03 16.00
CA THR A 256 -5.45 13.50 14.80
C THR A 256 -3.94 13.51 14.99
N ARG A 257 -3.20 13.38 13.88
CA ARG A 257 -1.73 13.48 13.89
C ARG A 257 -1.24 14.78 14.54
N LEU A 258 -1.85 15.92 14.20
CA LEU A 258 -1.48 17.22 14.74
C LEU A 258 -1.64 17.28 16.27
N GLN A 259 -2.75 16.75 16.81
CA GLN A 259 -2.97 16.70 18.26
C GLN A 259 -1.94 15.82 18.97
N ALA A 260 -1.62 14.66 18.39
CA ALA A 260 -0.60 13.76 18.93
C ALA A 260 0.79 14.40 18.92
N GLU A 261 1.17 15.07 17.83
CA GLU A 261 2.44 15.79 17.72
C GLU A 261 2.54 16.93 18.73
N GLN A 262 1.51 17.76 18.86
CA GLN A 262 1.48 18.85 19.85
C GLN A 262 1.66 18.32 21.28
N LYS A 263 0.95 17.25 21.64
CA LYS A 263 1.09 16.63 22.95
C LYS A 263 2.50 16.08 23.17
N ALA A 264 3.02 15.31 22.23
CA ALA A 264 4.35 14.71 22.34
C ALA A 264 5.45 15.77 22.47
N VAL A 265 5.36 16.86 21.70
CA VAL A 265 6.28 17.98 21.79
C VAL A 265 6.20 18.68 23.15
N ALA A 266 4.99 18.94 23.66
CA ALA A 266 4.80 19.57 24.95
C ALA A 266 5.38 18.71 26.10
N GLU A 267 5.18 17.40 26.04
CA GLU A 267 5.78 16.46 26.99
C GLU A 267 7.31 16.39 26.83
N TYR A 268 7.82 16.44 25.59
CA TYR A 268 9.27 16.45 25.34
C TYR A 268 9.93 17.68 25.95
N GLU A 269 9.32 18.86 25.83
CA GLU A 269 9.88 20.09 26.39
C GLU A 269 9.95 20.06 27.92
N LYS A 270 9.00 19.37 28.58
CA LYS A 270 9.05 19.12 30.03
C LYS A 270 10.18 18.14 30.39
N PHE A 271 10.22 16.99 29.71
CA PHE A 271 11.20 15.93 29.97
C PHE A 271 12.63 16.38 29.68
N ASN A 272 12.85 17.13 28.60
CA ASN A 272 14.16 17.57 28.18
C ASN A 272 14.86 18.46 29.22
N LYS A 273 14.10 19.17 30.08
CA LYS A 273 14.65 19.93 31.21
C LYS A 273 15.19 19.03 32.34
N GLN A 274 14.68 17.81 32.44
CA GLN A 274 15.01 16.84 33.49
C GLN A 274 16.04 15.79 33.02
N GLN A 275 16.20 15.63 31.71
CA GLN A 275 17.08 14.64 31.12
C GLN A 275 18.54 14.92 31.49
N ARG A 276 19.16 13.95 32.18
CA ARG A 276 20.60 13.99 32.46
C ARG A 276 21.36 13.65 31.18
N ILE A 277 22.16 14.60 30.71
CA ILE A 277 23.05 14.42 29.56
C ILE A 277 24.44 14.18 30.13
N GLU A 278 24.94 12.96 30.02
CA GLU A 278 26.35 12.68 30.32
C GLU A 278 27.13 12.80 29.01
N SER A 279 28.02 13.78 28.91
CA SER A 279 28.84 13.99 27.71
C SER A 279 29.89 12.90 27.59
N ASP A 280 30.35 12.64 26.36
CA ASP A 280 31.46 11.73 26.09
C ASP A 280 32.75 12.18 26.80
N PHE A 281 32.90 13.51 27.00
CA PHE A 281 33.94 14.08 27.86
C PHE A 281 33.80 13.61 29.32
N ASP A 282 32.60 13.69 29.90
CA ASP A 282 32.33 13.30 31.28
C ASP A 282 32.59 11.80 31.49
N ARG A 283 32.21 10.96 30.51
CA ARG A 283 32.49 9.52 30.50
C ARG A 283 33.99 9.25 30.47
N THR A 284 34.75 10.00 29.66
CA THR A 284 36.19 9.84 29.52
C THR A 284 36.93 10.29 30.79
N VAL A 285 36.54 11.40 31.39
CA VAL A 285 37.08 11.90 32.65
C VAL A 285 36.82 10.92 33.79
N LYS A 286 35.60 10.37 33.91
CA LYS A 286 35.30 9.33 34.91
C LYS A 286 36.16 8.07 34.75
N LYS A 287 36.36 7.59 33.52
CA LYS A 287 37.25 6.43 33.26
C LYS A 287 38.70 6.70 33.63
N LEU A 288 39.19 7.93 33.42
CA LEU A 288 40.56 8.32 33.80
C LEU A 288 40.73 8.45 35.31
N LEU A 289 39.72 8.97 36.01
CA LEU A 289 39.72 9.09 37.47
C LEU A 289 39.65 7.71 38.15
N GLN A 290 38.76 6.82 37.70
CA GLN A 290 38.67 5.45 38.22
C GLN A 290 39.97 4.64 38.03
N ARG A 291 40.70 4.87 36.92
CA ARG A 291 42.01 4.23 36.68
C ARG A 291 43.14 4.76 37.56
N LYS A 292 43.02 5.96 38.13
CA LYS A 292 43.97 6.47 39.13
C LYS A 292 43.75 5.79 40.48
N ASP A 293 42.49 5.63 40.89
CA ASP A 293 42.13 5.01 42.17
C ASP A 293 42.41 3.49 42.23
N THR A 294 42.57 2.81 41.08
CA THR A 294 42.95 1.38 41.04
C THR A 294 44.48 1.15 40.99
N LYS A 295 45.28 2.22 40.90
CA LYS A 295 46.74 2.14 40.77
C LYS A 295 47.51 2.62 42.01
N GLU A 296 46.80 3.00 43.08
CA GLU A 296 47.31 3.17 44.44
C GLU A 296 46.96 1.94 45.30
#